data_AF-A0A482UN23-F1
#
_entry.id   AF-A0A482UN23-F1
#
_cell.length_a   1.000
_cell.length_b   1.000
_cell.length_c   1.000
_cell.angle_alpha   90.00
_cell.angle_beta   90.00
_cell.angle_gamma   90.00
#
_symmetry.space_group_name_H-M   'P 1'
#
loop_
_entity.id
_entity.type
_entity.pdbx_description
1 polymer ?
#
loop_
_entity_poly.entity_id
_entity_poly.type
_entity_poly.pdbx_seq_one_letter_code
_entity_poly.pdbx_strand_id
1 'polypeptide(L)'
;MPTGRRLLGACVYGSCIYAFGGYIGDAEGWKTNATEVYDSLTNTWRVCDGVPIPGQCSAVCIHNHIYIFVHGYGVYRFDPITYTYTLLTTSYPLSQWFCFDVCVCNDLIYLVGGNVEGVWSSYMYVYDVYGDIWTACTSMGKARRRCSASVVVLRKGEGRG
;
A
#
# COMPACT_ATOMS: atom_id res chain seq x y z
N MET A 1 3.28 -18.17 4.57
CA MET A 1 2.23 -17.24 5.04
C MET A 1 1.07 -18.08 5.57
N PRO A 2 0.57 -17.84 6.80
CA PRO A 2 -0.47 -18.66 7.42
C PRO A 2 -1.85 -18.58 6.74
N THR A 3 -2.26 -17.38 6.28
CA THR A 3 -3.57 -17.19 5.64
C THR A 3 -3.44 -16.99 4.12
N GLY A 4 -3.92 -17.94 3.33
CA GLY A 4 -4.01 -17.79 1.86
C GLY A 4 -4.95 -16.66 1.46
N ARG A 5 -4.44 -15.62 0.79
CA ARG A 5 -5.23 -14.44 0.38
C ARG A 5 -4.66 -13.72 -0.83
N ARG A 6 -5.50 -12.95 -1.51
CA ARG A 6 -5.15 -12.08 -2.65
C ARG A 6 -5.39 -10.61 -2.31
N LEU A 7 -4.85 -9.70 -3.11
CA LEU A 7 -5.03 -8.24 -2.95
C LEU A 7 -4.62 -7.71 -1.56
N LEU A 8 -3.62 -8.36 -0.96
CA LEU A 8 -2.97 -7.91 0.26
C LEU A 8 -1.93 -6.83 -0.05
N GLY A 9 -1.67 -5.94 0.89
CA GLY A 9 -0.56 -5.01 0.83
C GLY A 9 0.65 -5.61 1.50
N ALA A 10 1.85 -5.48 0.90
CA ALA A 10 3.07 -5.97 1.54
C ALA A 10 4.22 -4.99 1.39
N CYS A 11 5.05 -4.90 2.41
CA CYS A 11 6.30 -4.14 2.37
C CYS A 11 7.36 -4.75 3.28
N VAL A 12 8.59 -4.27 3.13
CA VAL A 12 9.74 -4.68 3.95
C VAL A 12 10.01 -3.64 5.03
N TYR A 13 10.30 -4.09 6.25
CA TYR A 13 10.90 -3.29 7.31
C TYR A 13 11.92 -4.14 8.06
N GLY A 14 13.18 -3.69 8.12
CA GLY A 14 14.28 -4.51 8.64
C GLY A 14 14.45 -5.82 7.85
N SER A 15 14.53 -6.95 8.54
CA SER A 15 14.54 -8.31 7.95
C SER A 15 13.13 -8.89 7.71
N CYS A 16 12.09 -8.11 8.00
CA CYS A 16 10.74 -8.61 8.01
C CYS A 16 9.95 -8.17 6.76
N ILE A 17 9.18 -9.09 6.20
CA ILE A 17 8.11 -8.80 5.23
C ILE A 17 6.80 -8.76 5.99
N TYR A 18 6.08 -7.66 5.90
CA TYR A 18 4.76 -7.49 6.49
C TYR A 18 3.69 -7.64 5.42
N ALA A 19 2.62 -8.37 5.71
CA ALA A 19 1.50 -8.64 4.81
C ALA A 19 0.17 -8.27 5.48
N PHE A 20 -0.53 -7.29 4.91
CA PHE A 20 -1.72 -6.65 5.49
C PHE A 20 -2.98 -6.88 4.66
N GLY A 21 -4.07 -7.23 5.35
CA GLY A 21 -5.40 -7.33 4.78
C GLY A 21 -5.49 -8.26 3.58
N GLY A 22 -6.46 -8.01 2.70
CA GLY A 22 -6.71 -8.74 1.46
C GLY A 22 -8.03 -9.50 1.47
N TYR A 23 -8.15 -10.45 0.54
CA TYR A 23 -9.32 -11.28 0.31
C TYR A 23 -8.99 -12.75 0.48
N ILE A 24 -9.73 -13.45 1.32
CA ILE A 24 -9.60 -14.90 1.56
C ILE A 24 -10.45 -15.76 0.62
N GLY A 25 -11.13 -15.14 -0.35
CA GLY A 25 -11.87 -15.82 -1.41
C GLY A 25 -12.51 -14.84 -2.39
N ASP A 26 -13.51 -15.31 -3.15
CA ASP A 26 -14.00 -14.59 -4.34
C ASP A 26 -15.29 -13.81 -4.15
N ALA A 27 -16.02 -14.02 -3.06
CA ALA A 27 -17.22 -13.26 -2.75
C ALA A 27 -16.94 -11.94 -2.02
N GLU A 28 -17.84 -10.96 -2.18
CA GLU A 28 -17.65 -9.56 -1.77
C GLU A 28 -17.56 -9.32 -0.24
N GLY A 29 -17.85 -10.34 0.58
CA GLY A 29 -17.68 -10.32 2.04
C GLY A 29 -16.40 -10.97 2.56
N TRP A 30 -15.56 -11.56 1.69
CA TRP A 30 -14.41 -12.37 2.11
C TRP A 30 -13.15 -11.51 2.31
N LYS A 31 -13.34 -10.33 2.91
CA LYS A 31 -12.25 -9.43 3.30
C LYS A 31 -11.64 -9.92 4.61
N THR A 32 -10.33 -9.86 4.71
CA THR A 32 -9.63 -10.10 5.98
C THR A 32 -8.90 -8.84 6.41
N ASN A 33 -8.71 -8.71 7.71
CA ASN A 33 -7.84 -7.70 8.30
C ASN A 33 -6.50 -8.28 8.77
N ALA A 34 -6.19 -9.55 8.44
CA ALA A 34 -4.99 -10.22 8.91
C ALA A 34 -3.71 -9.42 8.65
N THR A 35 -2.89 -9.30 9.69
CA THR A 35 -1.52 -8.83 9.60
C THR A 35 -0.60 -9.97 9.96
N GLU A 36 0.29 -10.32 9.03
CA GLU A 36 1.22 -11.42 9.21
C GLU A 36 2.61 -10.96 8.83
N VAL A 37 3.61 -11.41 9.59
CA VAL A 37 4.99 -10.98 9.45
C VAL A 37 5.86 -12.19 9.20
N TYR A 38 6.60 -12.15 8.11
CA TYR A 38 7.65 -13.10 7.81
C TYR A 38 8.99 -12.53 8.23
N ASP A 39 9.71 -13.21 9.10
CA ASP A 39 11.10 -12.86 9.43
C ASP A 39 12.06 -13.71 8.61
N SER A 40 12.85 -13.06 7.75
CA SER A 40 13.79 -13.74 6.87
C SER A 40 14.96 -14.38 7.61
N LEU A 41 15.26 -13.96 8.85
CA LEU A 41 16.36 -14.50 9.64
C LEU A 41 15.99 -15.86 10.25
N THR A 42 14.74 -16.00 10.70
CA THR A 42 14.24 -17.24 11.30
C THR A 42 13.49 -18.12 10.31
N ASN A 43 13.17 -17.60 9.11
CA ASN A 43 12.34 -18.27 8.11
C ASN A 43 10.98 -18.69 8.69
N THR A 44 10.37 -17.80 9.48
CA THR A 44 9.08 -18.06 10.13
C THR A 44 8.06 -16.98 9.81
N TRP A 45 6.80 -17.38 9.83
CA TRP A 45 5.67 -16.46 9.81
C TRP A 45 5.05 -16.39 11.20
N ARG A 46 4.59 -15.20 11.59
CA ARG A 46 3.75 -15.00 12.78
C ARG A 46 2.56 -14.12 12.46
N VAL A 47 1.47 -14.33 13.21
CA VAL A 47 0.26 -13.52 13.15
C VAL A 47 0.39 -12.37 14.16
N CYS A 48 -0.06 -11.18 13.77
CA CYS A 48 -0.13 -9.98 14.62
C CYS A 48 -1.57 -9.46 14.69
N ASP A 49 -1.79 -8.44 15.53
CA ASP A 49 -3.04 -7.69 15.51
C ASP A 49 -3.30 -7.13 14.11
N GLY A 50 -4.51 -7.38 13.63
CA GLY A 50 -4.92 -7.03 12.28
C GLY A 50 -5.07 -5.54 12.05
N VAL A 51 -5.12 -5.13 10.79
CA VAL A 51 -5.50 -3.78 10.40
C VAL A 51 -6.88 -3.45 11.00
N PRO A 52 -7.17 -2.22 11.46
CA PRO A 52 -8.44 -1.92 12.11
C PRO A 52 -9.70 -2.18 11.26
N ILE A 53 -9.56 -2.18 9.93
CA ILE A 53 -10.63 -2.51 8.99
C ILE A 53 -10.15 -3.56 7.96
N PRO A 54 -11.00 -4.54 7.60
CA PRO A 54 -10.67 -5.53 6.57
C PRO A 54 -10.85 -4.94 5.17
N GLY A 55 -9.94 -5.25 4.24
CA GLY A 55 -10.05 -4.73 2.88
C GLY A 55 -8.86 -5.06 1.98
N GLN A 56 -8.97 -4.65 0.72
CA GLN A 56 -7.84 -4.70 -0.21
C GLN A 56 -6.82 -3.65 0.22
N CYS A 57 -5.55 -4.04 0.26
CA CYS A 57 -4.51 -3.18 0.79
C CYS A 57 -3.37 -2.98 -0.22
N SER A 58 -2.73 -1.83 -0.12
CA SER A 58 -1.34 -1.64 -0.51
C SER A 58 -0.56 -1.16 0.72
N ALA A 59 0.73 -1.45 0.78
CA ALA A 59 1.56 -1.06 1.91
C ALA A 59 2.94 -0.62 1.43
N VAL A 60 3.48 0.43 2.04
CA VAL A 60 4.83 0.91 1.79
C VAL A 60 5.51 1.33 3.07
N CYS A 61 6.84 1.24 3.12
CA CYS A 61 7.63 1.71 4.26
C CYS A 61 8.22 3.09 3.93
N ILE A 62 8.06 4.05 4.82
CA ILE A 62 8.80 5.32 4.81
C ILE A 62 9.46 5.46 6.18
N HIS A 63 10.79 5.59 6.19
CA HIS A 63 11.59 5.62 7.41
C HIS A 63 11.27 4.46 8.37
N ASN A 64 10.75 4.76 9.56
CA ASN A 64 10.47 3.79 10.61
C ASN A 64 9.01 3.34 10.67
N HIS A 65 8.18 3.73 9.69
CA HIS A 65 6.76 3.42 9.69
C HIS A 65 6.33 2.75 8.39
N ILE A 66 5.29 1.92 8.52
CA ILE A 66 4.61 1.31 7.39
C ILE A 66 3.28 2.05 7.19
N TYR A 67 2.98 2.44 5.96
CA TYR A 67 1.75 3.12 5.58
C TYR A 67 0.88 2.17 4.78
N ILE A 68 -0.32 1.92 5.28
CA ILE A 68 -1.25 0.91 4.80
C ILE A 68 -2.46 1.63 4.21
N PHE A 69 -2.66 1.46 2.92
CA PHE A 69 -3.81 1.99 2.19
C PHE A 69 -4.86 0.89 2.10
N VAL A 70 -5.88 0.97 2.95
CA VAL A 70 -7.07 0.14 2.78
C VAL A 70 -7.95 0.85 1.74
N HIS A 71 -7.92 0.33 0.52
CA HIS A 71 -8.43 0.99 -0.67
C HIS A 71 -9.89 1.41 -0.53
N GLY A 72 -10.16 2.70 -0.72
CA GLY A 72 -11.50 3.29 -0.61
C GLY A 72 -12.01 3.49 0.82
N TYR A 73 -11.23 3.14 1.86
CA TYR A 73 -11.68 3.21 3.26
C TYR A 73 -10.80 4.05 4.17
N GLY A 74 -9.47 3.92 4.08
CA GLY A 74 -8.59 4.67 4.97
C GLY A 74 -7.10 4.45 4.72
N VAL A 75 -6.30 5.31 5.35
CA VAL A 75 -4.84 5.18 5.41
C VAL A 75 -4.43 5.05 6.88
N TYR A 76 -3.68 4.01 7.20
CA TYR A 76 -3.15 3.77 8.53
C TYR A 76 -1.63 3.83 8.51
N ARG A 77 -1.05 4.48 9.53
CA ARG A 77 0.37 4.34 9.85
C ARG A 77 0.52 3.22 10.88
N PHE A 78 1.36 2.25 10.60
CA PHE A 78 1.71 1.15 11.47
C PHE A 78 3.15 1.33 11.99
N ASP A 79 3.30 1.24 13.31
CA ASP A 79 4.59 1.21 13.98
C ASP A 79 5.04 -0.25 14.15
N PRO A 80 6.09 -0.70 13.44
CA PRO A 80 6.56 -2.09 13.49
C PRO A 80 7.32 -2.45 14.79
N ILE A 81 7.61 -1.47 15.65
CA ILE A 81 8.23 -1.66 16.96
C ILE A 81 7.15 -1.90 18.02
N THR A 82 6.13 -1.06 18.06
CA THR A 82 5.04 -1.17 19.05
C THR A 82 3.84 -1.98 18.57
N TYR A 83 3.79 -2.37 17.29
CA TYR A 83 2.68 -3.06 16.65
C TYR A 83 1.35 -2.31 16.73
N THR A 84 1.40 -0.98 16.66
CA THR A 84 0.21 -0.13 16.78
C THR A 84 -0.16 0.52 15.46
N TYR A 85 -1.47 0.69 15.24
CA TYR A 85 -2.03 1.41 14.09
C TYR A 85 -2.50 2.80 14.53
N THR A 86 -2.15 3.81 13.74
CA THR A 86 -2.68 5.17 13.82
C THR A 86 -3.47 5.45 12.55
N LEU A 87 -4.75 5.81 12.65
CA LEU A 87 -5.52 6.29 11.50
C LEU A 87 -4.99 7.66 11.10
N LEU A 88 -4.58 7.82 9.83
CA LEU A 88 -4.20 9.12 9.28
C LEU A 88 -5.42 9.83 8.69
N THR A 89 -6.11 9.15 7.78
CA THR A 89 -7.25 9.75 7.07
C THR A 89 -8.21 8.69 6.54
N THR A 90 -9.48 9.09 6.41
CA THR A 90 -10.53 8.38 5.64
C THR A 90 -10.94 9.16 4.39
N SER A 91 -10.40 10.37 4.21
CA SER A 91 -10.78 11.30 3.14
C SER A 91 -9.91 11.07 1.90
N TYR A 92 -10.28 10.08 1.09
CA TYR A 92 -9.67 9.89 -0.23
C TYR A 92 -10.11 11.00 -1.20
N PRO A 93 -9.24 11.43 -2.14
CA PRO A 93 -9.59 12.43 -3.15
C PRO A 93 -10.59 11.91 -4.18
N LEU A 94 -10.78 10.59 -4.25
CA LEU A 94 -11.65 9.90 -5.17
C LEU A 94 -12.51 8.89 -4.42
N SER A 95 -13.82 8.92 -4.67
CA SER A 95 -14.78 7.99 -4.09
C SER A 95 -14.47 6.55 -4.52
N GLN A 96 -14.47 5.62 -3.56
CA GLN A 96 -14.26 4.19 -3.81
C GLN A 96 -13.05 3.89 -4.70
N TRP A 97 -11.91 4.52 -4.42
CA TRP A 97 -10.70 4.34 -5.22
C TRP A 97 -9.87 3.13 -4.79
N PHE A 98 -9.80 2.13 -5.66
CA PHE A 98 -8.97 0.94 -5.56
C PHE A 98 -7.79 1.04 -6.51
N CYS A 99 -6.68 1.65 -6.07
CA CYS A 99 -5.48 1.85 -6.88
C CYS A 99 -4.70 0.55 -7.16
N PHE A 100 -4.87 -0.49 -6.33
CA PHE A 100 -4.16 -1.77 -6.35
C PHE A 100 -2.67 -1.73 -5.97
N ASP A 101 -1.94 -0.67 -6.32
CA ASP A 101 -0.54 -0.53 -5.93
C ASP A 101 -0.16 0.91 -5.63
N VAL A 102 0.85 1.08 -4.76
CA VAL A 102 1.41 2.36 -4.35
C VAL A 102 2.93 2.26 -4.28
N CYS A 103 3.65 3.33 -4.60
CA CYS A 103 5.11 3.35 -4.52
C CYS A 103 5.62 4.62 -3.84
N VAL A 104 6.81 4.55 -3.25
CA VAL A 104 7.44 5.68 -2.53
C VAL A 104 8.54 6.29 -3.37
N CYS A 105 8.54 7.61 -3.51
CA CYS A 105 9.65 8.39 -4.06
C CYS A 105 9.77 9.70 -3.28
N ASN A 106 10.97 10.00 -2.77
CA ASN A 106 11.24 11.22 -1.97
C ASN A 106 10.23 11.41 -0.82
N ASP A 107 10.00 10.36 -0.03
CA ASP A 107 9.04 10.32 1.09
C ASP A 107 7.58 10.65 0.75
N LEU A 108 7.25 10.66 -0.53
CA LEU A 108 5.89 10.82 -1.03
C LEU A 108 5.38 9.50 -1.60
N ILE A 109 4.10 9.22 -1.37
CA ILE A 109 3.45 7.98 -1.82
C ILE A 109 2.66 8.27 -3.09
N TYR A 110 2.99 7.59 -4.17
CA TYR A 110 2.32 7.71 -5.45
C TYR A 110 1.33 6.57 -5.64
N LEU A 111 0.09 6.92 -5.97
CA LEU A 111 -1.00 5.99 -6.25
C LEU A 111 -1.38 6.17 -7.72
N VAL A 112 -1.47 5.06 -8.47
CA VAL A 112 -1.55 5.12 -9.94
C VAL A 112 -2.65 4.21 -10.48
N GLY A 113 -3.55 4.77 -11.27
CA GLY A 113 -4.61 4.06 -11.99
C GLY A 113 -5.62 3.41 -11.06
N GLY A 114 -5.94 2.15 -11.33
CA GLY A 114 -6.85 1.35 -10.55
C GLY A 114 -8.31 1.46 -10.98
N ASN A 115 -9.20 1.48 -10.00
CA ASN A 115 -10.64 1.50 -10.20
C ASN A 115 -11.27 2.59 -9.32
N VAL A 116 -12.10 3.44 -9.92
CA VAL A 116 -12.87 4.48 -9.22
C VAL A 116 -14.34 4.19 -9.52
N GLU A 117 -15.11 3.89 -8.48
CA GLU A 117 -16.56 3.60 -8.60
C GLU A 117 -16.89 2.56 -9.69
N GLY A 118 -16.09 1.48 -9.80
CA GLY A 118 -16.30 0.43 -10.79
C GLY A 118 -15.69 0.73 -12.17
N VAL A 119 -15.19 1.95 -12.43
CA VAL A 119 -14.59 2.35 -13.71
C VAL A 119 -13.06 2.31 -13.65
N TRP A 120 -12.41 1.81 -14.70
CA TRP A 120 -10.95 1.79 -14.76
C TRP A 120 -10.40 3.21 -14.86
N SER A 121 -9.39 3.52 -14.07
CA SER A 121 -8.87 4.87 -13.92
C SER A 121 -7.49 5.02 -14.55
N SER A 122 -7.21 6.20 -15.09
CA SER A 122 -5.86 6.66 -15.45
C SER A 122 -5.29 7.67 -14.45
N TYR A 123 -6.04 8.01 -13.41
CA TYR A 123 -5.65 9.04 -12.45
C TYR A 123 -4.40 8.65 -11.68
N MET A 124 -3.62 9.66 -11.33
CA MET A 124 -2.45 9.54 -10.49
C MET A 124 -2.52 10.61 -9.42
N TYR A 125 -2.28 10.22 -8.17
CA TYR A 125 -2.16 11.14 -7.06
C TYR A 125 -0.86 10.86 -6.31
N VAL A 126 -0.36 11.89 -5.67
CA VAL A 126 0.67 11.79 -4.66
C VAL A 126 0.08 12.15 -3.29
N TYR A 127 0.43 11.38 -2.27
CA TYR A 127 0.02 11.57 -0.90
C TYR A 127 1.24 11.87 -0.03
N ASP A 128 1.19 13.01 0.65
CA ASP A 128 2.12 13.39 1.71
C ASP A 128 1.55 12.93 3.05
N VAL A 129 2.22 11.94 3.64
CA VAL A 129 1.83 11.33 4.91
C VAL A 129 2.08 12.21 6.13
N TYR A 130 2.90 13.25 6.01
CA TYR A 130 3.24 14.16 7.11
C TYR A 130 2.27 15.33 7.17
N GLY A 131 1.85 15.84 6.01
CA GLY A 131 0.84 16.90 5.89
C GLY A 131 -0.61 16.40 5.86
N ASP A 132 -0.83 15.10 5.62
CA ASP A 132 -2.14 14.54 5.23
C ASP A 132 -2.71 15.24 3.98
N ILE A 133 -1.88 15.39 2.95
CA ILE A 133 -2.21 16.14 1.73
C ILE A 133 -2.20 15.23 0.52
N TRP A 134 -3.31 15.26 -0.22
CA TRP A 134 -3.43 14.65 -1.54
C TRP A 134 -3.20 15.71 -2.63
N THR A 135 -2.31 15.43 -3.58
CA THR A 135 -2.09 16.28 -4.75
C THR A 135 -2.34 15.48 -6.03
N ALA A 136 -3.18 16.01 -6.92
CA ALA A 136 -3.41 15.42 -8.23
C ALA A 136 -2.17 15.55 -9.11
N CYS A 137 -1.79 14.46 -9.80
CA CYS A 137 -0.74 14.46 -10.80
C CYS A 137 -1.33 14.42 -12.22
N THR A 138 -0.47 14.55 -13.23
CA THR A 138 -0.90 14.29 -14.62
C THR A 138 -1.32 12.84 -14.77
N SER A 139 -2.52 12.61 -15.31
CA SER A 139 -3.06 11.27 -15.56
C SER A 139 -2.24 10.50 -16.59
N MET A 140 -2.23 9.18 -16.49
CA MET A 140 -1.69 8.31 -17.53
C MET A 140 -2.48 8.48 -18.84
N GLY A 141 -1.80 8.28 -19.98
CA GLY A 141 -2.47 8.31 -21.28
C GLY A 141 -3.48 7.17 -21.52
N LYS A 142 -3.48 6.13 -20.68
CA LYS A 142 -4.46 5.03 -20.71
C LYS A 142 -4.83 4.60 -19.29
N ALA A 143 -6.10 4.29 -19.08
CA ALA A 143 -6.58 3.71 -17.84
C ALA A 143 -6.02 2.30 -17.63
N ARG A 144 -5.72 1.95 -16.39
CA ARG A 144 -5.18 0.64 -16.02
C ARG A 144 -5.71 0.19 -14.67
N ARG A 145 -5.82 -1.13 -14.46
CA ARG A 145 -6.30 -1.75 -13.21
C ARG A 145 -5.38 -2.91 -12.85
N ARG A 146 -5.19 -3.17 -11.55
CA ARG A 146 -4.31 -4.25 -11.02
C ARG A 146 -2.91 -4.18 -11.62
N CYS A 147 -2.37 -2.98 -11.74
CA CYS A 147 -0.99 -2.77 -12.13
C CYS A 147 -0.08 -2.83 -10.91
N SER A 148 1.22 -2.98 -11.16
CA SER A 148 2.24 -2.71 -10.17
C SER A 148 3.13 -1.57 -10.66
N ALA A 149 3.62 -0.76 -9.73
CA ALA A 149 4.53 0.34 -9.95
C ALA A 149 5.80 0.14 -9.10
N SER A 150 6.95 0.49 -9.66
CA SER A 150 8.21 0.55 -8.92
C SER A 150 8.97 1.80 -9.29
N VAL A 151 9.77 2.30 -8.36
CA VAL A 151 10.63 3.47 -8.55
C VAL A 151 12.04 2.98 -8.83
N VAL A 152 12.65 3.51 -9.89
CA VAL A 152 14.02 3.18 -10.29
C VAL A 152 14.86 4.44 -10.23
N VAL A 153 15.94 4.42 -9.45
CA VAL A 153 16.91 5.53 -9.40
C VAL A 153 17.95 5.30 -10.50
N LEU A 154 17.95 6.17 -11.52
CA LEU A 154 18.98 6.16 -12.56
C LEU A 154 20.25 6.83 -12.02
N ARG A 155 21.33 6.06 -11.90
CA ARG A 155 22.67 6.66 -11.73
C ARG A 155 23.06 7.26 -13.08
N LYS A 156 23.23 8.59 -13.15
CA LYS A 156 23.92 9.20 -14.29
C LYS A 156 25.31 8.58 -14.34
N GLY A 157 25.64 7.94 -15.46
CA GLY A 157 26.99 7.40 -15.67
C GLY A 157 28.00 8.53 -15.51
N GLU A 158 29.04 8.28 -14.71
CA GLU A 158 30.23 9.13 -14.71
C GLU A 158 30.75 9.17 -16.15
N GLY A 159 30.59 10.33 -16.79
CA GLY A 159 31.18 10.56 -18.10
C GLY A 159 32.68 10.36 -17.97
N ARG A 160 33.22 9.35 -18.65
CA ARG A 160 34.66 9.28 -18.90
C ARG A 160 35.01 10.50 -19.75
N GLY A 161 35.72 11.44 -19.13
CA GLY A 161 36.40 12.52 -19.84
C GLY A 161 37.54 12.00 -20.71
#